data_AF-A0A9P3UK17-F1
#
_entry.id   AF-A0A9P3UK17-F1
#
_cell.length_a   1.000
_cell.length_b   1.000
_cell.length_c   1.000
_cell.angle_alpha   90.00
_cell.angle_beta   90.00
_cell.angle_gamma   90.00
#
_symmetry.space_group_name_H-M   'P 1'
#
loop_
_entity.id
_entity.type
_entity.pdbx_description
1 polymer ?
#
loop_
_entity_poly.entity_id
_entity_poly.type
_entity_poly.pdbx_seq_one_letter_code
_entity_poly.pdbx_strand_id
1 'polypeptide(L)'
;MLNGCRQKPDFRAAFAAAKHIIVIAGAGLLAASGIPTFRDGGGIWRSLDATSLATLEALKDNPSLVWQFYHYRRRKALEAQPNVARKILAKPAIRAWTRRDGSFPGLP
;
A
#
# COMPACT_ATOMS: atom_id res chain seq x y z
N MET A 1 7.67 1.91 -44.64
CA MET A 1 6.40 1.53 -43.99
C MET A 1 6.73 1.10 -42.56
N LEU A 2 6.13 1.76 -41.58
CA LEU A 2 6.57 1.75 -40.18
C LEU A 2 6.44 0.35 -39.55
N ASN A 3 7.56 -0.15 -39.03
CA ASN A 3 7.66 -1.43 -38.34
C ASN A 3 6.80 -1.44 -37.07
N GLY A 4 5.75 -2.26 -37.14
CA GLY A 4 4.94 -2.86 -36.09
C GLY A 4 5.28 -2.49 -34.65
N CYS A 5 4.41 -1.65 -34.08
CA CYS A 5 4.28 -1.42 -32.66
C CYS A 5 4.28 -2.75 -31.90
N ARG A 6 5.33 -3.02 -31.11
CA ARG A 6 5.48 -4.21 -30.27
C ARG A 6 4.34 -4.18 -29.23
N GLN A 7 3.22 -4.87 -29.51
CA GLN A 7 2.09 -4.93 -28.59
C GLN A 7 2.57 -5.48 -27.25
N LYS A 8 2.41 -4.67 -26.18
CA LYS A 8 2.72 -5.13 -24.84
C LYS A 8 1.72 -6.21 -24.47
N PRO A 9 2.16 -7.37 -23.93
CA PRO A 9 1.23 -8.39 -23.48
C PRO A 9 0.27 -7.80 -22.44
N ASP A 10 -0.97 -8.28 -22.45
CA ASP A 10 -1.95 -7.98 -21.40
C ASP A 10 -1.33 -8.25 -20.01
N PHE A 11 -1.66 -7.41 -19.04
CA PHE A 11 -1.13 -7.49 -17.68
C PHE A 11 -1.30 -8.89 -17.09
N ARG A 12 -2.43 -9.55 -17.35
CA ARG A 12 -2.71 -10.91 -16.83
C ARG A 12 -1.72 -11.93 -17.40
N ALA A 13 -1.42 -11.84 -18.70
CA ALA A 13 -0.47 -12.73 -19.34
C ALA A 13 0.97 -12.48 -18.85
N ALA A 14 1.36 -11.20 -18.73
CA ALA A 14 2.67 -10.84 -18.19
C ALA A 14 2.84 -11.26 -16.72
N PHE A 15 1.79 -11.11 -15.91
CA PHE A 15 1.78 -11.51 -14.51
C PHE A 15 1.86 -13.03 -14.34
N ALA A 16 1.12 -13.80 -15.15
CA ALA A 16 1.15 -15.26 -15.12
C ALA A 16 2.51 -15.84 -15.53
N ALA A 17 3.18 -15.22 -16.51
CA ALA A 17 4.50 -15.66 -16.98
C ALA A 17 5.68 -15.22 -16.08
N ALA A 18 5.46 -14.30 -15.14
CA ALA A 18 6.54 -13.74 -14.31
C ALA A 18 7.07 -14.77 -13.31
N LYS A 19 8.39 -15.00 -13.29
CA LYS A 19 9.02 -15.93 -12.33
C LYS A 19 9.31 -15.28 -10.98
N HIS A 20 9.49 -13.95 -10.98
CA HIS A 20 9.83 -13.16 -9.80
C HIS A 20 8.99 -11.88 -9.80
N ILE A 21 8.08 -11.78 -8.82
CA ILE A 21 7.18 -10.63 -8.68
C ILE A 21 7.66 -9.82 -7.47
N ILE A 22 7.88 -8.52 -7.69
CA ILE A 22 8.14 -7.54 -6.64
C ILE A 22 6.93 -6.62 -6.56
N VAL A 23 6.37 -6.47 -5.35
CA VAL A 23 5.26 -5.56 -5.09
C VAL A 23 5.77 -4.39 -4.26
N ILE A 24 5.70 -3.18 -4.81
CA ILE A 24 6.01 -1.94 -4.10
C ILE A 24 4.68 -1.34 -3.68
N ALA A 25 4.45 -1.20 -2.38
CA ALA A 25 3.21 -0.68 -1.81
C ALA A 25 3.45 0.57 -0.96
N GLY A 26 2.57 1.56 -1.10
CA GLY A 26 2.57 2.78 -0.30
C GLY A 26 1.36 2.88 0.64
N ALA A 27 1.22 4.03 1.31
CA ALA A 27 0.13 4.30 2.25
C ALA A 27 -1.27 4.13 1.64
N GLY A 28 -1.43 4.29 0.32
CA GLY A 28 -2.69 4.07 -0.39
C GLY A 28 -3.22 2.64 -0.27
N LEU A 29 -2.35 1.63 -0.14
CA LEU A 29 -2.77 0.24 0.10
C LEU A 29 -3.48 0.10 1.46
N LEU A 30 -3.24 1.02 2.39
CA LEU A 30 -3.76 0.99 3.75
C LEU A 30 -4.98 1.90 3.95
N ALA A 31 -5.26 2.81 3.01
CA ALA A 31 -6.35 3.78 3.11
C ALA A 31 -7.72 3.10 3.28
N ALA A 32 -7.97 2.04 2.52
CA ALA A 32 -9.21 1.25 2.61
C ALA A 32 -9.36 0.47 3.94
N SER A 33 -8.31 0.41 4.77
CA SER A 33 -8.36 -0.15 6.13
C SER A 33 -8.56 0.92 7.21
N GLY A 34 -8.85 2.17 6.83
CA GLY A 34 -9.08 3.27 7.78
C GLY A 34 -7.79 3.85 8.41
N ILE A 35 -6.62 3.52 7.86
CA ILE A 35 -5.34 4.08 8.30
C ILE A 35 -5.11 5.42 7.60
N PRO A 36 -4.90 6.53 8.35
CA PRO A 36 -4.63 7.83 7.75
C PRO A 36 -3.37 7.83 6.89
N THR A 37 -3.52 8.29 5.64
CA THR A 37 -2.44 8.54 4.68
C THR A 37 -1.71 9.85 5.01
N PHE A 38 -0.47 10.02 4.55
CA PHE A 38 0.25 11.28 4.74
C PHE A 38 -0.16 12.38 3.74
N ARG A 39 -1.04 12.05 2.80
CA ARG A 39 -1.56 12.95 1.77
C ARG A 39 -3.09 12.92 1.78
N ASP A 40 -3.69 13.89 1.13
CA ASP A 40 -5.14 14.02 0.94
C ASP A 40 -5.90 14.06 2.28
N GLY A 41 -7.10 13.46 2.37
CA GLY A 41 -7.95 13.49 3.57
C GLY A 41 -7.35 12.89 4.85
N GLY A 42 -6.22 12.16 4.75
CA GLY A 42 -5.48 11.65 5.90
C GLY A 42 -4.31 12.54 6.35
N GLY A 43 -3.92 13.53 5.53
CA GLY A 43 -2.71 14.33 5.71
C GLY A 43 -2.79 15.35 6.84
N ILE A 44 -3.96 15.54 7.46
CA ILE A 44 -4.16 16.53 8.53
C ILE A 44 -4.50 15.84 9.85
N TRP A 45 -3.80 16.20 10.92
CA TRP A 45 -4.09 15.78 12.30
C TRP A 45 -4.17 17.00 13.22
N ARG A 46 -5.33 17.23 13.85
CA ARG A 46 -5.59 18.42 14.70
C ARG A 46 -5.24 19.74 14.00
N SER A 47 -5.61 19.87 12.73
CA SER A 47 -5.30 21.03 11.88
C SER A 47 -3.81 21.23 11.56
N LEU A 48 -2.94 20.28 11.94
CA LEU A 48 -1.53 20.27 11.57
C LEU A 48 -1.30 19.28 10.43
N ASP A 49 -0.40 19.66 9.53
CA ASP A 49 0.05 18.77 8.47
C ASP A 49 0.86 17.61 9.04
N ALA A 50 0.54 16.39 8.60
CA ALA A 50 1.20 15.17 9.04
C ALA A 50 2.66 15.13 8.61
N THR A 51 3.02 15.80 7.50
CA THR A 51 4.40 15.83 7.03
C THR A 51 5.26 16.80 7.83
N SER A 52 4.69 17.93 8.30
CA SER A 52 5.41 18.85 9.20
C SER A 52 5.74 18.23 10.56
N LEU A 53 4.86 17.36 11.08
CA LEU A 53 5.07 16.64 12.35
C LEU A 53 6.05 15.46 12.25
N ALA A 54 6.34 14.98 11.03
CA ALA A 54 7.21 13.84 10.78
C ALA A 54 8.66 14.26 10.42
N THR A 55 9.15 15.33 11.06
CA THR A 55 10.49 15.89 10.86
C THR A 55 11.31 15.82 12.15
N LEU A 56 12.64 15.83 12.01
CA LEU A 56 13.54 15.82 13.18
C LEU A 56 13.44 17.14 13.94
N GLU A 57 13.25 18.23 13.21
CA GLU A 57 13.08 19.59 13.72
C GLU A 57 11.85 19.65 14.63
N ALA A 58 10.68 19.19 14.15
CA ALA A 58 9.47 19.16 14.97
C ALA A 58 9.61 18.30 16.23
N LEU A 59 10.36 17.20 16.17
CA LEU A 59 10.64 16.35 17.33
C LEU A 59 11.52 17.06 18.36
N LYS A 60 12.50 17.85 17.92
CA LYS A 60 13.35 18.66 18.80
C LYS A 60 12.58 19.82 19.43
N ASP A 61 11.76 20.50 18.64
CA ASP A 61 11.01 21.68 19.06
C ASP A 61 9.88 21.32 20.03
N ASN A 62 9.11 20.26 19.75
CA ASN A 62 8.02 19.81 20.62
C ASN A 62 7.86 18.28 20.60
N PRO A 63 8.67 17.55 21.39
CA PRO A 63 8.63 16.09 21.41
C PRO A 63 7.29 15.56 21.90
N SER A 64 6.63 16.23 22.86
CA SER A 64 5.33 15.79 23.38
C SER A 64 4.25 15.81 22.29
N LEU A 65 4.21 16.85 21.46
CA LEU A 65 3.25 16.95 20.35
C LEU A 65 3.49 15.84 19.31
N VAL A 66 4.75 15.61 18.94
CA VAL A 66 5.13 14.55 17.99
C VAL A 66 4.77 13.17 18.56
N TRP A 67 5.03 12.93 19.84
CA TRP A 67 4.63 11.68 20.50
C TRP A 67 3.11 11.49 20.53
N GLN A 68 2.33 12.53 20.77
CA GLN A 68 0.86 12.45 20.69
C GLN A 68 0.39 12.10 19.26
N PHE A 69 1.01 12.67 18.24
CA PHE A 69 0.74 12.36 16.85
C PHE A 69 1.02 10.87 16.54
N TYR A 70 2.20 10.36 16.91
CA TYR A 70 2.55 8.95 16.70
C TYR A 70 1.69 8.01 17.55
N HIS A 71 1.34 8.39 18.79
CA HIS A 71 0.45 7.62 19.63
C HIS A 71 -0.94 7.45 18.99
N TYR A 72 -1.51 8.54 18.47
CA TYR A 72 -2.77 8.51 17.72
C TYR A 72 -2.70 7.52 16.54
N ARG A 73 -1.64 7.61 15.74
CA ARG A 73 -1.47 6.72 14.57
C ARG A 73 -1.26 5.27 14.95
N ARG A 74 -0.52 5.00 16.03
CA ARG A 74 -0.35 3.65 16.58
C ARG A 74 -1.70 3.05 16.96
N ARG A 75 -2.55 3.81 17.64
CA ARG A 75 -3.90 3.36 18.01
C ARG A 75 -4.73 3.02 16.77
N LYS A 76 -4.74 3.90 15.76
CA LYS A 76 -5.43 3.67 14.48
C LYS A 76 -4.92 2.43 13.74
N ALA A 77 -3.61 2.20 13.76
CA ALA A 77 -3.03 1.02 13.12
C ALA A 77 -3.40 -0.28 13.85
N LEU A 78 -3.52 -0.26 15.18
CA LEU A 78 -3.95 -1.41 15.98
C LEU A 78 -5.43 -1.77 15.78
N GLU A 79 -6.28 -0.77 15.53
CA GLU A 79 -7.71 -0.96 15.24
C GLU A 79 -7.97 -1.44 13.80
N ALA A 80 -7.03 -1.19 12.89
CA ALA A 80 -7.20 -1.47 11.48
C ALA A 80 -7.16 -2.98 11.16
N GLN A 81 -8.11 -3.42 10.34
CA GLN A 81 -8.16 -4.79 9.84
C GLN A 81 -7.58 -4.90 8.42
N PRO A 82 -6.95 -6.04 8.04
CA PRO A 82 -6.45 -6.22 6.68
C PRO A 82 -7.57 -6.13 5.65
N ASN A 83 -7.43 -5.23 4.67
CA ASN A 83 -8.32 -5.19 3.52
C ASN A 83 -8.06 -6.37 2.56
N VAL A 84 -8.94 -6.51 1.56
CA VAL A 84 -8.87 -7.58 0.55
C VAL A 84 -7.52 -7.61 -0.15
N ALA A 85 -6.96 -6.45 -0.50
CA ALA A 85 -5.66 -6.36 -1.17
C ALA A 85 -4.53 -6.93 -0.28
N ARG A 86 -4.48 -6.55 1.00
CA ARG A 86 -3.50 -7.11 1.96
C ARG A 86 -3.68 -8.62 2.15
N LYS A 87 -4.92 -9.10 2.21
CA LYS A 87 -5.22 -10.54 2.32
C LYS A 87 -4.73 -11.30 1.09
N ILE A 88 -4.93 -10.77 -0.12
CA ILE A 88 -4.43 -11.37 -1.36
C ILE A 88 -2.90 -11.37 -1.38
N LEU A 89 -2.27 -10.25 -0.99
CA LEU A 89 -0.82 -10.13 -0.98
C LEU A 89 -0.14 -11.08 0.02
N ALA A 90 -0.80 -11.35 1.15
CA ALA A 90 -0.31 -12.27 2.18
C ALA A 90 -0.46 -13.74 1.80
N LYS A 91 -1.27 -14.10 0.80
CA LYS A 91 -1.42 -15.49 0.40
C LYS A 91 -0.08 -16.02 -0.14
N PRO A 92 0.39 -17.21 0.31
CA PRO A 92 1.53 -17.93 -0.29
C PRO A 92 1.36 -18.12 -1.80
N ALA A 93 0.09 -18.05 -2.23
CA ALA A 93 -0.33 -18.24 -3.58
C ALA A 93 0.33 -17.29 -4.58
N ILE A 94 0.86 -16.09 -4.29
CA ILE A 94 1.49 -15.27 -5.37
C ILE A 94 2.56 -16.10 -6.14
N ARG A 95 3.23 -17.00 -5.42
CA ARG A 95 4.19 -17.97 -5.99
C ARG A 95 3.55 -19.22 -6.61
N ALA A 96 2.29 -19.52 -6.30
CA ALA A 96 1.48 -20.60 -6.89
C ALA A 96 0.64 -20.12 -8.09
N TRP A 97 0.21 -18.85 -8.11
CA TRP A 97 -0.46 -18.09 -9.18
C TRP A 97 0.42 -17.99 -10.43
N THR A 98 1.73 -18.03 -10.24
CA THR A 98 2.76 -18.08 -11.30
C THR A 98 3.12 -19.50 -11.75
N ARG A 99 2.58 -20.54 -11.10
CA ARG A 99 2.84 -21.96 -11.42
C ARG A 99 1.65 -22.72 -11.98
N ARG A 100 0.44 -22.14 -12.01
CA ARG A 100 -0.75 -22.77 -12.61
C ARG A 100 -1.33 -21.90 -13.73
N ASP A 101 -1.51 -22.56 -14.87
CA ASP A 101 -2.40 -22.33 -16.03
C ASP A 101 -3.33 -21.10 -16.10
N GLY A 102 -2.92 -19.90 -15.66
CA GLY A 102 -3.65 -18.64 -15.94
C GLY A 102 -5.09 -18.56 -15.39
N SER A 103 -5.56 -19.56 -14.64
CA SER A 103 -6.93 -19.63 -14.13
C SER A 103 -7.04 -18.83 -12.83
N PHE A 104 -7.87 -17.78 -12.85
CA PHE A 104 -8.13 -16.93 -11.69
C PHE A 104 -9.18 -17.63 -10.81
N PRO A 105 -8.86 -18.09 -9.57
CA PRO A 105 -9.89 -18.59 -8.68
C PRO A 105 -10.83 -17.42 -8.37
N GLY A 106 -12.12 -17.60 -8.64
CA GLY A 106 -13.14 -16.61 -8.34
C GLY A 106 -12.98 -16.08 -6.91
N LEU A 107 -12.96 -14.76 -6.79
CA LEU A 107 -13.19 -14.12 -5.50
C LEU A 107 -14.62 -14.49 -5.04
N PRO A 108 -14.84 -14.74 -3.73
CA PRO A 108 -16.20 -14.86 -3.22
C PRO A 108 -17.00 -13.57 -3.44
#